data_AF-A0A2V5HNW3-F1
#
_entry.id   AF-A0A2V5HNW3-F1
#
_cell.length_a   1.000
_cell.length_b   1.000
_cell.length_c   1.000
_cell.angle_alpha   90.00
_cell.angle_beta   90.00
_cell.angle_gamma   90.00
#
_symmetry.space_group_name_H-M   'P 1'
#
loop_
_entity.id
_entity.type
_entity.pdbx_description
1 polymer ?
#
loop_
_entity_poly.entity_id
_entity_poly.type
_entity_poly.pdbx_seq_one_letter_code
_entity_poly.pdbx_strand_id
1 'polypeptide(L)'
;MNPFHRPAQTAAIWRKVGLTSDFPDVDSEEAKSRIKASCKAFHVPTTAPTDECPSDTPVEADLDMPGNINEQVLVFRYKGKFHAIDHQCPHALYPLSWGSVFDIEDFGITLSAGINCPKHGWSFDLFSGQADRGNYKLKVWEVQLRDPPASQGGAAGSVEQEVWVRRKQRIG
;
A
#
# COMPACT_ATOMS: atom_id res chain seq x y z
N MET A 1 28.22 -9.36 27.50
CA MET A 1 27.15 -8.52 26.94
C MET A 1 27.41 -8.35 25.45
N ASN A 2 26.62 -9.01 24.59
CA ASN A 2 26.72 -8.83 23.13
C ASN A 2 25.82 -7.66 22.69
N PRO A 3 26.34 -6.60 22.05
CA PRO A 3 25.56 -5.40 21.71
C PRO A 3 24.88 -5.46 20.32
N PHE A 4 24.77 -6.63 19.70
CA PHE A 4 24.24 -6.78 18.34
C PHE A 4 22.96 -7.64 18.29
N HIS A 5 21.89 -7.15 18.90
CA HIS A 5 20.54 -7.53 18.46
C HIS A 5 19.88 -6.31 17.82
N ARG A 6 19.90 -6.25 16.49
CA ARG A 6 18.92 -5.44 15.75
C ARG A 6 17.53 -5.98 16.09
N PRO A 7 16.52 -5.14 16.39
CA PRO A 7 15.15 -5.63 16.47
C PRO A 7 14.72 -6.09 15.07
N ALA A 8 14.90 -7.37 14.79
CA ALA A 8 14.66 -8.00 13.49
C ALA A 8 13.18 -8.37 13.27
N GLN A 9 12.26 -7.99 14.15
CA GLN A 9 10.99 -8.73 14.30
C GLN A 9 9.72 -8.01 13.84
N THR A 10 9.73 -6.70 13.59
CA THR A 10 8.48 -5.98 13.21
C THR A 10 8.36 -5.66 11.72
N ALA A 11 9.44 -5.76 10.94
CA ALA A 11 9.41 -5.58 9.50
C ALA A 11 8.87 -6.82 8.73
N ALA A 12 8.53 -7.92 9.41
CA ALA A 12 8.26 -9.21 8.78
C ALA A 12 6.80 -9.70 8.89
N ILE A 13 5.95 -9.02 9.66
CA ILE A 13 4.61 -9.52 9.98
C ILE A 13 3.62 -9.09 8.91
N TRP A 14 2.96 -10.07 8.30
CA TRP A 14 1.85 -9.85 7.37
C TRP A 14 0.60 -9.40 8.12
N ARG A 15 -0.07 -8.37 7.60
CA ARG A 15 -1.29 -7.80 8.18
C ARG A 15 -2.42 -7.81 7.17
N LYS A 16 -3.57 -8.35 7.55
CA LYS A 16 -4.79 -8.29 6.73
C LYS A 16 -5.34 -6.86 6.77
N VAL A 17 -5.64 -6.30 5.60
CA VAL A 17 -6.17 -4.93 5.44
C VAL A 17 -7.57 -4.90 4.85
N GLY A 18 -8.07 -6.02 4.34
CA GLY A 18 -9.43 -6.12 3.80
C GLY A 18 -9.60 -7.30 2.85
N LEU A 19 -10.70 -7.28 2.12
CA LEU A 19 -11.02 -8.23 1.06
C LEU A 19 -10.78 -7.56 -0.31
N THR A 20 -10.64 -8.35 -1.38
CA THR A 20 -10.44 -7.80 -2.72
C THR A 20 -11.58 -6.90 -3.20
N SER A 21 -12.79 -7.10 -2.67
CA SER A 21 -14.00 -6.31 -2.95
C SER A 21 -13.95 -4.91 -2.32
N ASP A 22 -13.17 -4.73 -1.24
CA ASP A 22 -12.99 -3.44 -0.55
C ASP A 22 -12.18 -2.43 -1.38
N PHE A 23 -11.51 -2.88 -2.44
CA PHE A 23 -10.60 -2.08 -3.25
C PHE A 23 -11.06 -2.11 -4.72
N PRO A 24 -11.99 -1.22 -5.11
CA PRO A 24 -12.36 -1.07 -6.51
C PRO A 24 -11.13 -0.68 -7.35
N ASP A 25 -11.18 -0.96 -8.65
CA ASP A 25 -10.04 -0.64 -9.53
C ASP A 25 -10.04 0.86 -9.84
N VAL A 26 -8.89 1.51 -9.61
CA VAL A 26 -8.70 2.95 -9.87
C VAL A 26 -8.77 3.25 -11.38
N ASP A 27 -8.49 2.27 -12.24
CA ASP A 27 -8.59 2.42 -13.70
C ASP A 27 -10.05 2.35 -14.23
N SER A 28 -11.03 2.11 -13.34
CA SER A 28 -12.44 2.12 -13.74
C SER A 28 -12.88 3.52 -14.18
N GLU A 29 -13.70 3.61 -15.22
CA GLU A 29 -14.23 4.85 -15.83
C GLU A 29 -14.86 5.82 -14.80
N GLU A 30 -15.33 5.30 -13.66
CA GLU A 30 -15.92 6.07 -12.56
C GLU A 30 -14.90 6.82 -11.68
N ALA A 31 -13.63 6.37 -11.64
CA ALA A 31 -12.61 6.86 -10.69
C ALA A 31 -11.68 7.95 -11.26
N LYS A 32 -11.74 8.27 -12.56
CA LYS A 32 -10.97 9.34 -13.25
C LYS A 32 -9.55 9.51 -12.68
N SER A 33 -8.72 8.45 -12.72
CA SER A 33 -7.31 8.43 -12.30
C SER A 33 -7.00 8.84 -10.84
N ARG A 34 -7.97 9.35 -10.07
CA ARG A 34 -7.77 9.82 -8.69
C ARG A 34 -7.99 8.66 -7.74
N ILE A 35 -6.94 8.35 -6.98
CA ILE A 35 -6.92 7.13 -6.17
C ILE A 35 -7.88 7.22 -4.99
N LYS A 36 -8.18 8.43 -4.49
CA LYS A 36 -8.94 8.68 -3.26
C LYS A 36 -10.26 7.90 -3.16
N ALA A 37 -11.00 7.74 -4.25
CA ALA A 37 -12.29 7.05 -4.25
C ALA A 37 -12.17 5.51 -4.21
N SER A 38 -10.97 4.97 -4.43
CA SER A 38 -10.73 3.54 -4.61
C SER A 38 -9.51 3.05 -3.81
N CYS A 39 -9.08 3.83 -2.82
CA CYS A 39 -8.00 3.48 -1.91
C CYS A 39 -8.47 3.48 -0.46
N LYS A 40 -7.76 2.73 0.37
CA LYS A 40 -7.87 2.83 1.83
C LYS A 40 -6.49 3.08 2.41
N ALA A 41 -6.43 3.89 3.46
CA ALA A 41 -5.21 4.08 4.23
C ALA A 41 -5.34 3.35 5.57
N PHE A 42 -4.24 2.82 6.08
CA PHE A 42 -4.22 2.10 7.36
C PHE A 42 -3.05 2.54 8.22
N HIS A 43 -3.29 2.72 9.50
CA HIS A 43 -2.24 2.73 10.51
C HIS A 43 -1.83 1.28 10.79
N VAL A 44 -0.59 0.94 10.44
CA VAL A 44 -0.02 -0.39 10.72
C VAL A 44 0.94 -0.26 11.90
N PRO A 45 0.63 -0.87 13.06
CA PRO A 45 1.49 -0.83 14.24
C PRO A 45 2.93 -1.26 13.92
N THR A 46 3.89 -0.48 14.42
CA THR A 46 5.33 -0.74 14.24
C THR A 46 5.94 -1.58 15.35
N THR A 47 5.25 -1.71 16.48
CA THR A 47 5.66 -2.49 17.64
C THR A 47 5.08 -3.90 17.58
N ALA A 48 5.84 -4.88 18.10
CA ALA A 48 5.29 -6.20 18.38
C ALA A 48 4.14 -6.05 19.41
N PRO A 49 3.12 -6.91 19.39
CA PRO A 49 2.06 -6.88 20.39
C PRO A 49 2.68 -6.97 21.79
N THR A 50 2.47 -5.95 22.61
CA THR A 50 2.71 -5.99 24.04
C THR A 50 1.40 -6.33 24.74
N ASP A 51 1.47 -6.96 25.92
CA ASP A 51 0.29 -7.35 26.71
C ASP A 51 -0.67 -6.18 27.03
N GLU A 52 -0.22 -4.94 26.84
CA GLU A 52 -0.98 -3.71 27.11
C GLU A 52 -1.84 -3.22 25.91
N CYS A 53 -1.61 -3.72 24.69
CA CYS A 53 -2.36 -3.31 23.50
C CYS A 53 -2.64 -4.50 22.55
N PRO A 54 -3.73 -5.25 22.78
CA PRO A 54 -3.98 -6.54 22.13
C PRO A 54 -4.45 -6.47 20.66
N SER A 55 -4.78 -5.29 20.13
CA SER A 55 -5.30 -5.17 18.76
C SER A 55 -4.16 -5.00 17.75
N ASP A 56 -3.61 -6.11 17.29
CA ASP A 56 -2.55 -6.19 16.26
C ASP A 56 -3.08 -5.99 14.82
N THR A 57 -4.28 -5.43 14.72
CA THR A 57 -5.07 -5.23 13.50
C THR A 57 -4.81 -3.83 12.93
N PRO A 58 -4.52 -3.70 11.62
CA PRO A 58 -4.48 -2.39 10.97
C PRO A 58 -5.77 -1.61 11.21
N VAL A 59 -5.63 -0.33 11.56
CA VAL A 59 -6.78 0.57 11.76
C VAL A 59 -6.93 1.43 10.50
N GLU A 60 -8.08 1.37 9.85
CA GLU A 60 -8.37 2.21 8.68
C GLU A 60 -8.33 3.69 9.09
N ALA A 61 -7.64 4.49 8.30
CA ALA A 61 -7.47 5.92 8.51
C ALA A 61 -8.45 6.70 7.64
N ASP A 62 -9.04 7.74 8.22
CA ASP A 62 -9.86 8.69 7.49
C ASP A 62 -8.99 9.57 6.57
N LEU A 63 -9.25 9.50 5.26
CA LEU A 63 -8.53 10.24 4.22
C LEU A 63 -8.87 11.73 4.17
N ASP A 64 -10.00 12.14 4.76
CA ASP A 64 -10.48 13.52 4.81
C ASP A 64 -9.99 14.27 6.05
N MET A 65 -9.63 13.53 7.11
CA MET A 65 -9.15 14.13 8.35
C MET A 65 -7.62 14.34 8.33
N PRO A 66 -7.12 15.51 8.77
CA PRO A 66 -5.70 15.78 8.90
C PRO A 66 -5.11 15.01 10.09
N GLY A 67 -4.91 13.70 9.91
CA GLY A 67 -4.26 12.81 10.86
C GLY A 67 -2.75 12.66 10.64
N ASN A 68 -2.12 11.80 11.44
CA ASN A 68 -0.70 11.45 11.28
C ASN A 68 -0.48 10.51 10.08
N ILE A 69 -0.40 11.09 8.88
CA ILE A 69 -0.17 10.35 7.62
C ILE A 69 1.20 9.69 7.52
N ASN A 70 2.15 10.02 8.41
CA ASN A 70 3.55 9.60 8.29
C ASN A 70 3.76 8.10 8.49
N GLU A 71 2.82 7.46 9.16
CA GLU A 71 2.85 6.03 9.51
C GLU A 71 1.73 5.24 8.84
N GLN A 72 1.02 5.87 7.90
CA GLN A 72 -0.06 5.23 7.17
C GLN A 72 0.48 4.53 5.92
N VAL A 73 -0.03 3.32 5.67
CA VAL A 73 0.10 2.64 4.38
C VAL A 73 -1.14 2.94 3.55
N LEU A 74 -0.95 3.33 2.30
CA LEU A 74 -2.00 3.50 1.32
C LEU A 74 -2.07 2.24 0.46
N VAL A 75 -3.26 1.61 0.39
CA VAL A 75 -3.51 0.39 -0.37
C VAL A 75 -4.60 0.67 -1.41
N PHE A 76 -4.34 0.26 -2.65
CA PHE A 76 -5.28 0.45 -3.76
C PHE A 76 -5.04 -0.62 -4.84
N ARG A 77 -6.03 -0.77 -5.73
CA ARG A 77 -5.95 -1.65 -6.90
C ARG A 77 -5.87 -0.82 -8.17
N TYR A 78 -4.91 -1.13 -9.04
CA TYR A 78 -4.75 -0.51 -10.34
C TYR A 78 -4.55 -1.59 -11.41
N LYS A 79 -5.42 -1.62 -12.43
CA LYS A 79 -5.38 -2.60 -13.53
C LYS A 79 -5.29 -4.05 -13.05
N GLY A 80 -6.13 -4.37 -12.07
CA GLY A 80 -6.23 -5.69 -11.44
C GLY A 80 -5.09 -6.02 -10.46
N LYS A 81 -4.08 -5.16 -10.30
CA LYS A 81 -2.94 -5.38 -9.41
C LYS A 81 -3.08 -4.56 -8.14
N PHE A 82 -2.76 -5.17 -7.00
CA PHE A 82 -2.75 -4.48 -5.72
C PHE A 82 -1.41 -3.83 -5.45
N HIS A 83 -1.45 -2.59 -4.98
CA HIS A 83 -0.29 -1.79 -4.62
C HIS A 83 -0.43 -1.30 -3.18
N ALA A 84 0.68 -1.29 -2.46
CA ALA A 84 0.76 -0.74 -1.11
C ALA A 84 2.03 0.12 -0.97
N ILE A 85 1.87 1.36 -0.52
CA ILE A 85 2.94 2.36 -0.41
C ILE A 85 2.77 3.19 0.87
N ASP A 86 3.81 3.88 1.33
CA ASP A 86 3.63 4.91 2.35
C ASP A 86 2.64 5.99 1.83
N HIS A 87 1.69 6.40 2.65
CA HIS A 87 0.69 7.40 2.27
C HIS A 87 1.31 8.80 2.09
N GLN A 88 2.40 9.08 2.81
CA GLN A 88 3.14 10.34 2.70
C GLN A 88 4.03 10.38 1.44
N CYS A 89 3.98 11.50 0.71
CA CYS A 89 4.96 11.77 -0.33
C CYS A 89 6.34 12.05 0.30
N PRO A 90 7.42 11.35 -0.09
CA PRO A 90 8.75 11.50 0.52
C PRO A 90 9.40 12.86 0.25
N HIS A 91 8.84 13.67 -0.65
CA HIS A 91 9.33 15.03 -0.92
C HIS A 91 8.91 16.03 0.17
N ALA A 92 7.62 16.06 0.55
CA ALA A 92 7.07 17.10 1.41
C ALA A 92 5.78 16.69 2.15
N LEU A 93 5.68 15.41 2.54
CA LEU A 93 4.61 14.85 3.37
C LEU A 93 3.20 15.14 2.84
N TYR A 94 3.03 15.23 1.52
CA TYR A 94 1.71 15.41 0.94
C TYR A 94 0.99 14.06 0.83
N PRO A 95 -0.32 13.96 1.15
CA PRO A 95 -1.05 12.69 1.07
C PRO A 95 -1.18 12.21 -0.37
N LEU A 96 -0.65 11.02 -0.63
CA LEU A 96 -0.66 10.39 -1.95
C LEU A 96 -2.03 9.81 -2.34
N SER A 97 -2.99 9.71 -1.42
CA SER A 97 -4.39 9.40 -1.76
C SER A 97 -5.01 10.42 -2.72
N TRP A 98 -4.52 11.66 -2.70
CA TRP A 98 -4.91 12.73 -3.64
C TRP A 98 -4.14 12.68 -4.97
N GLY A 99 -3.26 11.69 -5.13
CA GLY A 99 -2.47 11.46 -6.33
C GLY A 99 -3.29 10.95 -7.51
N SER A 100 -2.59 10.81 -8.63
CA SER A 100 -3.08 10.09 -9.80
C SER A 100 -2.14 8.94 -10.17
N VAL A 101 -2.69 7.82 -10.60
CA VAL A 101 -1.92 6.67 -11.10
C VAL A 101 -1.85 6.71 -12.61
N PHE A 102 -0.75 6.18 -13.15
CA PHE A 102 -0.50 6.13 -14.59
C PHE A 102 0.42 4.96 -14.94
N ASP A 103 0.40 4.53 -16.19
CA ASP A 103 1.36 3.55 -16.68
C ASP A 103 2.71 4.20 -16.99
N ILE A 104 3.79 3.51 -16.61
CA ILE A 104 5.13 3.86 -17.07
C ILE A 104 5.38 3.00 -18.32
N GLU A 105 5.41 3.66 -19.47
CA GLU A 105 5.53 3.01 -20.77
C GLU A 105 6.80 3.44 -21.49
N ASP A 106 7.35 2.54 -22.31
CA ASP A 106 8.40 2.83 -23.27
C ASP A 106 8.06 2.19 -24.62
N PHE A 107 8.02 2.99 -25.69
CA PHE A 107 7.60 2.57 -27.03
C PHE A 107 6.30 1.74 -27.10
N GLY A 108 5.29 2.08 -26.29
CA GLY A 108 3.99 1.38 -26.26
C GLY A 108 3.99 0.07 -25.48
N ILE A 109 5.06 -0.23 -24.74
CA ILE A 109 5.13 -1.35 -23.81
C ILE A 109 5.02 -0.80 -22.38
N THR A 110 4.00 -1.22 -21.64
CA THR A 110 3.85 -0.92 -20.22
C THR A 110 4.93 -1.65 -19.41
N LEU A 111 5.93 -0.91 -18.92
CA LEU A 111 7.03 -1.44 -18.13
C LEU A 111 6.68 -1.51 -16.64
N SER A 112 5.90 -0.55 -16.15
CA SER A 112 5.55 -0.41 -14.75
C SER A 112 4.31 0.48 -14.57
N ALA A 113 3.98 0.81 -13.33
CA ALA A 113 2.95 1.76 -12.96
C ALA A 113 3.53 2.80 -12.00
N GLY A 114 3.07 4.04 -12.10
CA GLY A 114 3.51 5.17 -11.32
C GLY A 114 2.38 5.86 -10.58
N ILE A 115 2.74 6.63 -9.56
CA ILE A 115 1.85 7.57 -8.87
C ILE A 115 2.43 8.98 -8.94
N ASN A 116 1.61 9.95 -9.33
CA ASN A 116 1.94 11.37 -9.37
C ASN A 116 1.39 12.10 -8.14
N CYS A 117 2.26 12.81 -7.43
CA CYS A 117 1.91 13.71 -6.34
C CYS A 117 1.49 15.07 -6.89
N PRO A 118 0.26 15.54 -6.66
CA PRO A 118 -0.30 16.70 -7.33
C PRO A 118 0.30 18.02 -6.80
N LYS A 119 0.91 18.01 -5.61
CA LYS A 119 1.42 19.24 -4.99
C LYS A 119 2.65 19.81 -5.72
N HIS A 120 3.57 18.96 -6.14
CA HIS A 120 4.81 19.40 -6.81
C HIS A 120 5.18 18.54 -8.03
N GLY A 121 4.27 17.67 -8.47
CA GLY A 121 4.42 16.85 -9.68
C GLY A 121 5.54 15.82 -9.63
N TRP A 122 5.89 15.32 -8.44
CA TRP A 122 6.81 14.19 -8.30
C TRP A 122 6.09 12.90 -8.66
N SER A 123 6.76 12.05 -9.41
CA SER A 123 6.21 10.75 -9.76
C SER A 123 7.07 9.64 -9.18
N PHE A 124 6.44 8.57 -8.71
CA PHE A 124 7.12 7.44 -8.10
C PHE A 124 6.66 6.15 -8.72
N ASP A 125 7.61 5.29 -9.07
CA ASP A 125 7.34 3.94 -9.54
C ASP A 125 6.76 3.08 -8.40
N LEU A 126 5.62 2.41 -8.64
CA LEU A 126 4.87 1.68 -7.61
C LEU A 126 5.47 0.34 -7.20
N PHE A 127 6.53 -0.13 -7.87
CA PHE A 127 7.17 -1.42 -7.59
C PHE A 127 8.54 -1.23 -6.91
N SER A 128 9.31 -0.27 -7.39
CA SER A 128 10.66 0.07 -6.91
C SER A 128 10.66 1.22 -5.91
N GLY A 129 9.64 2.08 -5.96
CA GLY A 129 9.55 3.32 -5.19
C GLY A 129 10.41 4.46 -5.75
N GLN A 130 11.10 4.25 -6.87
CA GLN A 130 12.03 5.22 -7.41
C GLN A 130 11.29 6.46 -7.91
N ALA A 131 11.77 7.64 -7.51
CA ALA A 131 11.27 8.89 -8.06
C ALA A 131 11.76 9.09 -9.51
N ASP A 132 10.94 9.74 -10.33
CA ASP A 132 11.24 10.13 -11.71
C ASP A 132 12.45 11.07 -11.83
N ARG A 133 12.72 11.84 -10.78
CA ARG A 133 13.87 12.73 -10.67
C ARG A 133 14.43 12.72 -9.25
N GLY A 134 15.53 13.45 -9.03
CA GLY A 134 16.14 13.58 -7.71
C GLY A 134 16.55 12.24 -7.08
N ASN A 135 16.74 12.24 -5.75
CA ASN A 135 17.11 11.05 -4.98
C ASN A 135 16.06 10.68 -3.92
N TYR A 136 14.78 10.98 -4.20
CA TYR A 136 13.69 10.57 -3.33
C TYR A 136 13.28 9.13 -3.64
N LYS A 137 12.89 8.40 -2.59
CA LYS A 137 12.41 7.03 -2.71
C LYS A 137 11.16 6.83 -1.87
N LEU A 138 10.05 6.54 -2.54
CA LEU A 138 8.79 6.14 -1.93
C LEU A 138 8.96 4.73 -1.33
N LYS A 139 8.49 4.51 -0.10
CA LYS A 139 8.51 3.17 0.47
C LYS A 139 7.38 2.35 -0.12
N VAL A 140 7.74 1.24 -0.76
CA VAL A 140 6.81 0.25 -1.29
C VAL A 140 6.69 -0.90 -0.29
N TRP A 141 5.46 -1.31 -0.04
CA TRP A 141 5.10 -2.44 0.81
C TRP A 141 4.83 -3.65 -0.06
N GLU A 142 5.04 -4.83 0.51
CA GLU A 142 4.68 -6.07 -0.18
C GLU A 142 3.20 -6.36 0.04
N VAL A 143 2.56 -6.87 -1.00
CA VAL A 143 1.15 -7.27 -0.99
C VAL A 143 1.04 -8.75 -1.33
N GLN A 144 0.19 -9.47 -0.62
CA GLN A 144 -0.13 -10.87 -0.90
C GLN A 144 -1.65 -11.07 -0.85
N LEU A 145 -2.19 -11.72 -1.87
CA LEU A 145 -3.56 -12.20 -1.88
C LEU A 145 -3.59 -13.61 -1.29
N ARG A 146 -4.53 -13.88 -0.40
CA ARG A 146 -4.71 -15.20 0.23
C ARG A 146 -6.15 -15.63 0.11
N ASP A 147 -6.36 -16.91 -0.18
CA ASP A 147 -7.70 -17.47 -0.14
C ASP A 147 -8.17 -17.56 1.32
N PRO A 148 -9.43 -17.23 1.62
CA PRO A 148 -9.97 -17.42 2.95
C PRO A 148 -9.96 -18.92 3.31
N PRO A 149 -9.76 -19.29 4.58
CA PRO A 149 -9.78 -20.68 5.00
C PRO A 149 -11.13 -21.33 4.65
N ALA A 150 -11.08 -22.26 3.70
CA ALA A 150 -12.16 -23.04 3.08
C ALA A 150 -13.59 -22.83 3.61
N SER A 151 -14.41 -22.13 2.83
CA SER A 151 -15.83 -22.47 2.70
C SER A 151 -15.91 -23.83 2.00
N GLN A 152 -16.16 -24.91 2.74
CA GLN A 152 -16.52 -26.19 2.13
C GLN A 152 -17.84 -26.02 1.35
N GLY A 153 -17.79 -25.95 0.03
CA GLY A 153 -18.98 -25.91 -0.81
C GLY A 153 -18.78 -25.09 -2.06
N GLY A 154 -18.57 -25.76 -3.19
CA GLY A 154 -18.17 -25.14 -4.45
C GLY A 154 -19.19 -24.17 -5.05
N ALA A 155 -18.67 -23.09 -5.61
CA ALA A 155 -19.16 -22.45 -6.82
C ALA A 155 -18.01 -21.60 -7.38
N ALA A 156 -17.65 -21.83 -8.65
CA ALA A 156 -16.71 -20.98 -9.39
C ALA A 156 -17.39 -19.64 -9.71
N GLY A 157 -17.41 -18.75 -8.72
CA GLY A 157 -17.79 -17.35 -8.86
C GLY A 157 -16.85 -16.54 -7.99
N SER A 158 -16.15 -15.57 -8.60
CA SER A 158 -15.22 -14.60 -7.99
C SER A 158 -14.86 -14.89 -6.53
N VAL A 159 -13.89 -15.78 -6.31
CA VAL A 159 -13.44 -16.15 -4.97
C VAL A 159 -12.86 -14.89 -4.34
N GLU A 160 -13.59 -14.32 -3.39
CA GLU A 160 -13.17 -13.14 -2.65
C GLU A 160 -11.90 -13.50 -1.87
N GLN A 161 -10.81 -12.77 -2.12
CA GLN A 161 -9.52 -13.05 -1.49
C GLN A 161 -9.23 -12.01 -0.41
N GLU A 162 -8.43 -12.41 0.57
CA GLU A 162 -7.93 -11.52 1.59
C GLU A 162 -6.70 -10.76 1.06
N VAL A 163 -6.66 -9.45 1.31
CA VAL A 163 -5.53 -8.59 0.98
C VAL A 163 -4.65 -8.44 2.21
N TRP A 164 -3.40 -8.87 2.09
CA TRP A 164 -2.40 -8.82 3.16
C TRP A 164 -1.23 -7.93 2.75
N VAL A 165 -0.74 -7.11 3.67
CA VAL A 165 0.43 -6.24 3.44
C VAL A 165 1.53 -6.48 4.45
N ARG A 166 2.79 -6.24 4.07
CA ARG A 166 3.93 -6.16 5.00
C ARG A 166 4.95 -5.14 4.54
N ARG A 167 5.77 -4.66 5.47
CA ARG A 167 6.92 -3.81 5.14
C ARG A 167 7.96 -4.64 4.37
N LYS A 168 8.50 -4.09 3.29
CA LYS A 168 9.58 -4.74 2.54
C LYS A 168 10.84 -4.81 3.41
N GLN A 169 11.39 -6.00 3.59
CA GLN A 169 12.65 -6.17 4.31
C GLN A 169 13.80 -5.58 3.48
N ARG A 170 14.70 -4.83 4.13
CA ARG A 170 15.97 -4.46 3.48
C ARG A 170 16.82 -5.73 3.39
N ILE A 171 16.85 -6.34 2.21
CA ILE A 171 17.86 -7.32 1.87
C ILE A 171 19.14 -6.51 1.65
N GLY A 172 20.11 -6.72 2.55
CA GLY A 172 21.37 -5.99 2.59
C GLY A 172 22.33 -6.39 1.50
#